data_AF-A0A352RZ86-F1
#
_entry.id   AF-A0A352RZ86-F1
#
_cell.length_a   1.000
_cell.length_b   1.000
_cell.length_c   1.000
_cell.angle_alpha   90.00
_cell.angle_beta   90.00
_cell.angle_gamma   90.00
#
_symmetry.space_group_name_H-M   'P 1'
#
loop_
_entity.id
_entity.type
_entity.pdbx_description
1 polymer ?
#
loop_
_entity_poly.entity_id
_entity_poly.type
_entity_poly.pdbx_seq_one_letter_code
_entity_poly.pdbx_strand_id
1 'polypeptide(L)' 'RDREIARFVSVPYWAIAVSLFAGGSTFAAQWVPPDACTDDAGRCLRQPVAQQTMQQIRAAGSAHVVSVETERV' A
#
# COMPACT_ATOMS: atom_id res chain seq x y z
N ARG A 1 16.92 22.04 -7.28
CA ARG A 1 15.76 22.51 -6.50
C ARG A 1 14.74 23.28 -7.35
N ASP A 2 14.94 24.56 -7.71
CA ASP A 2 13.89 25.34 -8.40
C ASP A 2 13.50 24.81 -9.79
N ARG A 3 14.48 24.29 -10.55
CA ARG A 3 14.22 23.64 -11.85
C ARG A 3 13.44 22.31 -11.73
N GLU A 4 13.57 21.60 -10.61
CA GLU A 4 12.88 20.33 -10.37
C GLU A 4 11.43 20.58 -9.93
N ILE A 5 11.21 21.62 -9.12
CA ILE A 5 9.87 22.07 -8.73
C ILE A 5 9.10 22.57 -9.97
N ALA A 6 9.74 23.35 -10.84
CA ALA A 6 9.10 23.86 -12.06
C ALA A 6 8.69 22.77 -13.06
N ARG A 7 9.30 21.57 -12.97
CA ARG A 7 9.01 20.41 -13.82
C ARG A 7 8.12 19.38 -13.13
N PHE A 8 7.74 19.62 -11.88
CA PHE A 8 6.92 18.68 -11.12
C PHE A 8 5.51 18.62 -11.72
N VAL A 9 5.09 17.42 -12.10
CA VAL A 9 3.73 17.14 -12.53
C VAL A 9 3.10 16.23 -11.48
N SER A 10 2.02 16.69 -10.85
CA SER A 10 1.25 15.88 -9.92
C SER A 10 0.62 14.70 -10.67
N VAL A 11 0.98 13.48 -10.26
CA VAL A 11 0.37 12.23 -10.77
C VAL A 11 -0.50 11.65 -9.65
N PRO A 12 -1.80 11.40 -9.88
CA PRO A 12 -2.64 10.73 -8.90
C PRO A 12 -2.15 9.28 -8.70
N TYR A 13 -2.21 8.82 -7.46
CA TYR A 13 -1.90 7.45 -7.10
C TYR A 13 -2.91 6.93 -6.06
N TRP A 14 -2.96 5.62 -5.90
CA TRP A 14 -3.89 4.94 -4.99
C TRP A 14 -3.11 4.10 -3.98
N ALA A 15 -3.52 4.18 -2.72
CA ALA A 15 -2.99 3.38 -1.62
C ALA A 15 -4.15 2.72 -0.86
N ILE A 16 -3.88 1.59 -0.21
CA ILE A 16 -4.87 0.89 0.62
C ILE A 16 -4.27 0.69 2.01
N ALA A 17 -4.93 1.29 3.01
CA ALA A 17 -4.70 1.02 4.41
C ALA A 17 -5.72 -0.01 4.90
N VAL A 18 -5.26 -1.04 5.60
CA VAL A 18 -6.09 -2.10 6.17
C VAL A 18 -5.93 -2.09 7.68
N SER A 19 -7.05 -2.11 8.41
CA SER A 19 -7.05 -2.30 9.86
C SER A 19 -7.04 -3.80 10.15
N LEU A 20 -6.00 -4.27 10.83
CA LEU A 20 -5.82 -5.66 11.24
C LEU A 20 -5.94 -5.76 12.76
N PHE A 21 -6.50 -6.87 13.24
CA PHE A 21 -6.61 -7.17 14.66
C PHE A 21 -5.90 -8.48 14.98
N ALA A 22 -4.96 -8.44 15.92
CA ALA A 22 -4.25 -9.62 16.42
C ALA A 22 -3.79 -9.40 17.86
N GLY A 23 -3.78 -10.47 18.67
CA GLY A 23 -3.27 -10.39 20.04
C GLY A 23 -3.97 -9.36 20.93
N GLY A 24 -5.26 -9.10 20.69
CA GLY A 24 -6.03 -8.11 21.45
C GLY A 24 -5.81 -6.66 21.04
N SER A 25 -5.02 -6.40 20.00
CA SER A 25 -4.69 -5.05 19.52
C SER A 25 -5.01 -4.88 18.04
N THR A 26 -5.42 -3.67 17.69
CA THR A 26 -5.64 -3.25 16.31
C THR A 26 -4.45 -2.45 15.81
N PHE A 27 -4.01 -2.70 14.58
CA PHE A 27 -2.94 -1.95 13.93
C PHE A 27 -3.23 -1.77 12.44
N ALA A 28 -2.61 -0.76 11.82
CA ALA A 28 -2.74 -0.51 10.39
C ALA A 28 -1.64 -1.23 9.61
N ALA A 29 -2.03 -1.87 8.51
CA ALA A 29 -1.13 -2.39 7.50
C ALA A 29 -1.35 -1.63 6.18
N GLN A 30 -0.29 -1.46 5.40
CA GLN A 30 -0.37 -0.89 4.05
C GLN A 30 -0.25 -2.00 3.02
N TRP A 31 -1.10 -1.94 2.00
CA TRP A 31 -0.95 -2.78 0.82
C TRP A 31 0.28 -2.35 0.01
N VAL A 32 1.07 -3.34 -0.41
CA VAL A 32 2.17 -3.15 -1.36
C VAL A 32 1.66 -3.54 -2.76
N PRO A 33 1.54 -2.58 -3.71
CA PRO A 33 1.05 -2.90 -5.04
C PRO A 33 2.07 -3.73 -5.84
N PRO A 34 1.61 -4.57 -6.80
CA PRO A 34 2.52 -5.23 -7.73
C PRO A 34 3.27 -4.25 -8.62
N ASP A 35 4.55 -4.52 -8.91
CA ASP A 35 5.42 -3.65 -9.72
C ASP A 35 4.82 -3.29 -11.10
N ALA A 36 4.02 -4.18 -11.68
CA ALA A 36 3.35 -3.95 -12.97
C ALA A 36 2.34 -2.79 -12.96
N CYS A 37 1.98 -2.25 -11.80
CA CYS A 37 1.06 -1.12 -11.67
C CYS A 37 1.61 0.08 -10.89
N THR A 38 2.91 0.10 -10.54
CA THR A 38 3.53 1.17 -9.76
C THR A 38 4.33 2.16 -10.61
N ASP A 39 4.53 3.37 -10.07
CA ASP A 39 5.62 4.25 -10.50
C ASP A 39 6.96 3.85 -9.86
N ASP A 40 8.02 4.62 -10.15
CA ASP A 40 9.36 4.42 -9.59
C ASP A 40 9.43 4.58 -8.06
N ALA A 41 8.39 5.17 -7.44
CA ALA A 41 8.26 5.30 -5.99
C ALA A 41 7.40 4.19 -5.36
N GLY A 42 7.02 3.15 -6.12
CA GLY A 42 6.22 2.03 -5.64
C GLY A 42 4.73 2.37 -5.44
N ARG A 43 4.24 3.49 -5.98
CA ARG A 43 2.85 3.94 -5.79
C ARG A 43 1.97 3.43 -6.93
N CYS A 44 0.83 2.81 -6.61
CA CYS A 44 -0.08 2.31 -7.63
C CYS A 44 -0.66 3.46 -8.46
N LEU A 45 -0.50 3.40 -9.78
CA LEU A 45 -1.06 4.35 -10.75
C LEU A 45 -2.35 3.85 -11.42
N ARG A 46 -2.90 2.72 -10.96
CA ARG A 46 -4.09 2.10 -11.57
C ARG A 46 -5.22 1.94 -10.57
N GLN A 47 -6.16 2.90 -10.58
CA GLN A 47 -7.36 2.85 -9.73
C GLN A 47 -8.12 1.51 -9.79
N PRO A 48 -8.38 0.91 -10.97
CA PRO A 48 -9.16 -0.33 -11.02
C PRO A 48 -8.46 -1.48 -10.29
N VAL A 49 -7.12 -1.53 -10.35
CA VAL A 49 -6.33 -2.53 -9.62
C VAL A 49 -6.50 -2.33 -8.12
N ALA A 50 -6.35 -1.10 -7.62
CA ALA A 50 -6.54 -0.80 -6.20
C ALA A 50 -7.96 -1.13 -5.72
N GLN A 51 -8.99 -0.82 -6.51
CA GLN A 51 -10.38 -1.15 -6.18
C GLN A 51 -10.62 -2.65 -6.13
N GLN A 52 -10.13 -3.40 -7.12
CA GLN A 52 -10.24 -4.86 -7.16
C GLN A 52 -9.52 -5.50 -5.96
N THR A 53 -8.31 -5.04 -5.65
CA THR A 53 -7.56 -5.52 -4.48
C THR A 53 -8.30 -5.23 -3.18
N MET A 54 -8.92 -4.05 -3.03
CA MET A 54 -9.73 -3.73 -1.85
C MET A 54 -10.91 -4.71 -1.67
N GLN A 55 -11.56 -5.10 -2.77
CA GLN A 55 -12.63 -6.10 -2.73
C GLN A 55 -12.11 -7.48 -2.33
N GLN A 56 -10.96 -7.89 -2.88
CA GLN A 56 -10.31 -9.16 -2.53
C GLN A 56 -9.89 -9.22 -1.07
N ILE A 57 -9.30 -8.16 -0.52
CA ILE A 57 -8.92 -8.06 0.90
C ILE A 57 -10.15 -8.23 1.80
N ARG A 58 -11.26 -7.54 1.46
CA ARG A 58 -12.52 -7.65 2.21
C ARG A 58 -13.10 -9.05 2.13
N ALA A 59 -13.07 -9.67 0.95
CA ALA A 59 -13.58 -11.03 0.75
C ALA A 59 -12.76 -12.10 1.49
N ALA A 60 -11.43 -11.93 1.56
CA ALA A 60 -10.56 -12.85 2.30
C ALA A 60 -10.82 -12.80 3.81
N GLY A 61 -11.14 -11.63 4.36
CA GLY A 61 -11.57 -11.44 5.76
C GLY A 61 -10.54 -11.80 6.83
N SER A 62 -9.34 -12.19 6.42
CA SER A 62 -8.25 -12.67 7.27
C SER A 62 -6.91 -12.35 6.62
N ALA A 63 -5.85 -12.34 7.42
CA ALA A 63 -4.49 -12.12 6.96
C ALA A 63 -3.55 -13.14 7.62
N HIS A 64 -2.49 -13.51 6.90
CA HIS A 64 -1.45 -14.40 7.41
C HIS A 64 -0.13 -13.64 7.52
N VAL A 65 0.57 -13.83 8.64
CA VAL A 65 1.93 -13.31 8.81
C VAL A 65 2.89 -14.21 8.06
N VAL A 66 3.61 -13.64 7.09
CA VAL A 66 4.58 -14.35 6.24
C VAL A 66 6.03 -14.21 6.73
N SER A 67 6.35 -13.10 7.39
CA SER A 67 7.67 -12.83 7.97
C SER A 67 7.53 -11.83 9.13
N VAL A 68 8.43 -11.92 10.11
CA VAL A 68 8.54 -11.00 11.25
C VAL A 68 10.01 -10.71 11.48
N GLU A 69 10.35 -9.43 11.55
CA GLU A 69 11.70 -8.96 11.87
C GLU A 69 11.63 -8.01 13.06
N THR A 70 12.57 -8.16 13.99
CA THR A 70 12.64 -7.37 15.24
C THR A 70 14.06 -6.87 15.40
N GLU A 71 14.27 -5.56 15.25
CA GLU A 71 15.54 -4.91 15.51
C GLU A 71 15.55 -4.32 16.94
N ARG A 72 16.67 -4.46 17.65
CA ARG A 72 16.87 -3.83 18.96
C ARG A 72 17.61 -2.51 18.75
N VAL A 73 16.97 -1.40 19.09
CA VAL A 73 17.55 -0.05 19.10
C VAL A 73 18.25 0.24 20.43
#